data_AF-A0A396AI95-F1
#
_entry.id   AF-A0A396AI95-F1
#
_cell.length_a   1.000
_cell.length_b   1.000
_cell.length_c   1.000
_cell.angle_alpha   90.00
_cell.angle_beta   90.00
_cell.angle_gamma   90.00
#
_symmetry.space_group_name_H-M   'P 1'
#
loop_
_entity.id
_entity.type
_entity.pdbx_description
1 polymer ?
#
loop_
_entity_poly.entity_id
_entity_poly.type
_entity_poly.pdbx_seq_one_letter_code
_entity_poly.pdbx_strand_id
1 'polypeptide(L)'
;MEEDKKEEIEIVKVTEELIKAKTYEVRGYKVMLDFDLAKIYGYSTKAFNQQVKNNSERFASDFAFKLTKEEVNNLRSKNLTSSWGGSRYLPNAFTEQGIYMLMTILKGDLAVKQSIDLVRTFKKMKDYILENRELIGQRKLLQLSMETANNRIEISKINSDMISIEKQISDVVEGLKDVVTKSELADMMNSFISDDDEKWLMYNAKFSSADEVYASIYRQAKVSIYVVDNYIGLRTLVHLKNSQSGVSIILFSDNVGNNKLHNIEFTDFCKEYPNVKISMQKTGGIFHDRFIVLDYGISKYAPVIAALLKNPTLILPR
;
A
#
# COMPACT_ATOMS: atom_id res chain seq x y z
N MET A 1 -41.09 -20.30 -20.09
CA MET A 1 -39.63 -20.49 -19.92
C MET A 1 -38.98 -19.48 -20.83
N GLU A 2 -38.60 -18.32 -20.31
CA GLU A 2 -37.75 -17.38 -21.05
C GLU A 2 -36.32 -17.88 -20.92
N GLU A 3 -35.70 -18.15 -22.07
CA GLU A 3 -34.31 -18.54 -22.19
C GLU A 3 -33.42 -17.39 -21.71
N ASP A 4 -32.67 -17.63 -20.63
CA ASP A 4 -31.56 -16.79 -20.20
C ASP A 4 -30.55 -16.72 -21.36
N LYS A 5 -30.58 -15.62 -22.12
CA LYS A 5 -29.51 -15.26 -23.06
C LYS A 5 -28.23 -15.11 -22.24
N LYS A 6 -27.32 -16.09 -22.36
CA LYS A 6 -25.91 -15.91 -22.00
C LYS A 6 -25.39 -14.73 -22.79
N GLU A 7 -25.29 -13.56 -22.17
CA GLU A 7 -24.49 -12.45 -22.68
C GLU A 7 -23.08 -12.99 -22.92
N GLU A 8 -22.66 -13.12 -24.17
CA GLU A 8 -21.26 -13.36 -24.50
C GLU A 8 -20.45 -12.21 -23.91
N ILE A 9 -19.72 -12.51 -22.85
CA ILE A 9 -18.85 -11.54 -22.19
C ILE A 9 -17.71 -11.23 -23.16
N GLU A 10 -17.80 -10.09 -23.82
CA GLU A 10 -16.73 -9.56 -24.65
C GLU A 10 -15.45 -9.44 -23.81
N ILE A 11 -14.38 -10.10 -24.24
CA ILE A 11 -13.10 -10.08 -23.51
C ILE A 11 -12.50 -8.68 -23.63
N VAL A 12 -12.66 -7.88 -22.58
CA VAL A 12 -12.10 -6.52 -22.51
C VAL A 12 -10.59 -6.62 -22.38
N LYS A 13 -9.83 -6.11 -23.36
CA LYS A 13 -8.38 -6.03 -23.25
C LYS A 13 -7.99 -4.94 -22.26
N VAL A 14 -7.23 -5.28 -21.22
CA VAL A 14 -6.71 -4.30 -20.27
C VAL A 14 -5.55 -3.53 -20.92
N THR A 15 -5.74 -2.23 -21.13
CA THR A 15 -4.73 -1.30 -21.64
C THR A 15 -4.59 -0.09 -20.73
N GLU A 16 -3.52 0.69 -20.91
CA GLU A 16 -3.28 1.90 -20.12
C GLU A 16 -4.40 2.94 -20.31
N GLU A 17 -4.90 3.07 -21.55
CA GLU A 17 -6.00 3.98 -21.88
C GLU A 17 -7.28 3.56 -21.18
N LEU A 18 -7.56 2.25 -21.12
CA LEU A 18 -8.72 1.72 -20.41
C LEU A 18 -8.61 2.00 -18.91
N ILE A 19 -7.48 1.69 -18.29
CA ILE A 19 -7.27 1.94 -16.85
C ILE A 19 -7.45 3.43 -16.55
N LYS A 20 -6.82 4.32 -17.33
CA LYS A 20 -6.96 5.78 -17.17
C LYS A 20 -8.41 6.24 -17.33
N ALA A 21 -9.14 5.74 -18.34
CA ALA A 21 -10.53 6.11 -18.59
C ALA A 21 -11.51 5.60 -17.52
N LYS A 22 -11.15 4.52 -16.82
CA LYS A 22 -11.97 3.86 -15.79
C LYS A 22 -11.49 4.13 -14.36
N THR A 23 -10.52 5.04 -14.20
CA THR A 23 -10.05 5.50 -12.89
C THR A 23 -10.71 6.83 -12.55
N TYR A 24 -11.32 6.88 -11.38
CA TYR A 24 -12.03 8.05 -10.86
C TYR A 24 -11.37 8.54 -9.57
N GLU A 25 -11.52 9.82 -9.26
CA GLU A 25 -11.06 10.38 -7.98
C GLU A 25 -12.24 10.62 -7.04
N VAL A 26 -12.27 9.91 -5.92
CA VAL A 26 -13.34 9.99 -4.91
C VAL A 26 -12.72 10.01 -3.52
N ARG A 27 -13.11 10.99 -2.70
CA ARG A 27 -12.54 11.21 -1.34
C ARG A 27 -11.00 11.29 -1.32
N GLY A 28 -10.38 11.73 -2.41
CA GLY A 28 -8.92 11.77 -2.57
C GLY A 28 -8.27 10.43 -2.95
N TYR A 29 -9.05 9.37 -3.12
CA TYR A 29 -8.59 8.07 -3.61
C TYR A 29 -8.81 7.94 -5.12
N LYS A 30 -7.85 7.33 -5.81
CA LYS A 30 -8.07 6.78 -7.16
C LYS A 30 -8.79 5.45 -7.04
N VAL A 31 -9.95 5.34 -7.67
CA VAL A 31 -10.83 4.19 -7.56
C VAL A 31 -11.35 3.73 -8.92
N MET A 32 -11.60 2.42 -9.04
CA MET A 32 -12.38 1.83 -10.12
C MET A 32 -13.74 1.38 -9.59
N LEU A 33 -14.79 1.44 -10.40
CA LEU A 33 -16.16 1.14 -9.98
C LEU A 33 -16.52 -0.32 -10.26
N ASP A 34 -17.41 -0.88 -9.43
CA ASP A 34 -17.85 -2.28 -9.52
C ASP A 34 -18.28 -2.71 -10.92
N PHE A 35 -19.03 -1.88 -11.65
CA PHE A 35 -19.51 -2.22 -12.98
C PHE A 35 -18.40 -2.23 -14.05
N ASP A 36 -17.35 -1.41 -13.89
CA ASP A 36 -16.20 -1.41 -14.81
C ASP A 36 -15.31 -2.61 -14.52
N LEU A 37 -15.03 -2.89 -13.24
CA LEU A 37 -14.27 -4.06 -12.81
C LEU A 37 -14.99 -5.36 -13.18
N ALA A 38 -16.30 -5.44 -12.95
CA ALA A 38 -17.10 -6.61 -13.34
C ALA A 38 -16.96 -6.90 -14.84
N LYS A 39 -16.99 -5.88 -15.71
CA LYS A 39 -16.75 -6.05 -17.15
C LYS A 39 -15.34 -6.53 -17.47
N ILE A 40 -14.32 -5.96 -16.83
CA ILE A 40 -12.92 -6.38 -17.02
C ILE A 40 -12.74 -7.86 -16.66
N TYR A 41 -13.28 -8.27 -15.51
CA TYR A 41 -13.16 -9.64 -15.01
C TYR A 41 -14.13 -10.63 -15.65
N GLY A 42 -15.07 -10.16 -16.47
CA GLY A 42 -16.07 -11.00 -17.12
C GLY A 42 -17.15 -11.53 -16.18
N TYR A 43 -17.59 -10.70 -15.24
CA TYR A 43 -18.69 -10.98 -14.32
C TYR A 43 -19.86 -10.04 -14.61
N SER A 44 -21.09 -10.49 -14.33
CA SER A 44 -22.18 -9.54 -14.14
C SER A 44 -21.90 -8.71 -12.88
N THR A 45 -22.26 -7.42 -12.88
CA THR A 45 -22.04 -6.55 -11.71
C THR A 45 -22.71 -7.10 -10.44
N LYS A 46 -23.83 -7.81 -10.59
CA LYS A 46 -24.50 -8.51 -9.48
C LYS A 46 -23.67 -9.67 -8.94
N ALA A 47 -23.16 -10.55 -9.81
CA ALA A 47 -22.33 -11.68 -9.39
C ALA A 47 -21.01 -11.22 -8.77
N PHE A 48 -20.38 -10.20 -9.36
CA PHE A 48 -19.19 -9.56 -8.83
C PHE A 48 -19.40 -9.01 -7.42
N ASN A 49 -20.44 -8.19 -7.22
CA ASN A 49 -20.76 -7.64 -5.90
C ASN A 49 -21.18 -8.72 -4.89
N GLN A 50 -21.74 -9.83 -5.34
CA GLN A 50 -22.02 -10.98 -4.48
C GLN A 50 -20.74 -11.64 -3.97
N GLN A 51 -19.71 -11.80 -4.80
CA GLN A 51 -18.40 -12.31 -4.37
C GLN A 51 -17.76 -11.39 -3.33
N VAL A 52 -17.80 -10.08 -3.57
CA VAL A 52 -17.30 -9.07 -2.61
C VAL A 52 -18.04 -9.16 -1.28
N LYS A 53 -19.38 -9.25 -1.32
CA LYS A 53 -20.20 -9.36 -0.11
C LYS A 53 -19.91 -10.64 0.69
N ASN A 54 -19.70 -11.77 -0.01
CA ASN A 54 -19.40 -13.05 0.63
C ASN A 54 -18.02 -13.08 1.31
N ASN A 55 -17.10 -12.20 0.90
CA ASN A 55 -15.74 -12.09 1.43
C ASN A 55 -15.50 -10.70 2.05
N SER A 56 -16.55 -10.10 2.63
CA SER A 56 -16.52 -8.70 3.10
C SER A 56 -15.44 -8.44 4.16
N GLU A 57 -15.06 -9.45 4.92
CA GLU A 57 -13.99 -9.42 5.91
C GLU A 57 -12.60 -9.13 5.31
N ARG A 58 -12.41 -9.34 4.00
CA ARG A 58 -11.16 -9.04 3.28
C ARG A 58 -11.07 -7.58 2.81
N PHE A 59 -12.17 -6.85 2.84
CA PHE A 59 -12.24 -5.48 2.35
C PHE A 59 -12.31 -4.50 3.52
N ALA A 60 -11.16 -3.96 3.90
CA ALA A 60 -11.11 -2.82 4.80
C ALA A 60 -11.86 -1.61 4.20
N SER A 61 -12.32 -0.69 5.05
CA SER A 61 -13.15 0.45 4.64
C SER A 61 -12.48 1.40 3.65
N ASP A 62 -11.16 1.37 3.59
CA ASP A 62 -10.30 2.12 2.67
C ASP A 62 -9.99 1.34 1.39
N PHE A 63 -10.25 0.03 1.33
CA PHE A 63 -10.01 -0.81 0.14
C PHE A 63 -11.22 -0.85 -0.79
N ALA A 64 -12.42 -0.91 -0.21
CA ALA A 64 -13.66 -0.82 -0.94
C ALA A 64 -14.73 -0.09 -0.13
N PHE A 65 -15.47 0.79 -0.79
CA PHE A 65 -16.54 1.54 -0.15
C PHE A 65 -17.67 1.86 -1.13
N LYS A 66 -18.88 1.98 -0.58
CA LYS A 66 -20.05 2.37 -1.36
C LYS A 66 -20.09 3.88 -1.55
N LEU A 67 -20.34 4.34 -2.78
CA LEU A 67 -20.48 5.76 -3.07
C LEU A 67 -21.79 6.34 -2.51
N THR A 68 -21.76 7.61 -2.15
CA THR A 68 -22.98 8.38 -1.82
C THR A 68 -23.67 8.88 -3.10
N LYS A 69 -24.93 9.30 -2.98
CA LYS A 69 -25.68 9.91 -4.10
C LYS A 69 -24.97 11.16 -4.63
N GLU A 70 -24.40 11.97 -3.73
CA GLU A 70 -23.67 13.18 -4.09
C GLU A 70 -22.38 12.85 -4.84
N GLU A 71 -21.62 11.86 -4.38
CA GLU A 71 -20.40 11.40 -5.06
C GLU A 71 -20.69 10.88 -6.47
N VAL A 72 -21.76 10.10 -6.63
CA VAL A 72 -22.21 9.61 -7.94
C VAL A 72 -22.59 10.77 -8.86
N ASN A 73 -23.32 11.76 -8.35
CA ASN A 73 -23.72 12.93 -9.15
C ASN A 73 -22.50 13.79 -9.54
N ASN A 74 -21.54 13.96 -8.64
CA ASN A 74 -20.30 14.67 -8.90
C ASN A 74 -19.43 13.96 -9.95
N LEU A 75 -19.41 12.62 -9.93
CA LEU A 75 -18.70 11.85 -10.95
C LEU A 75 -19.39 11.95 -12.32
N ARG A 76 -20.73 11.93 -12.35
CA ARG A 76 -21.51 12.12 -13.60
C ARG A 76 -21.27 13.49 -14.22
N SER A 77 -21.27 14.55 -13.41
CA SER A 77 -21.09 15.92 -13.89
C SER A 77 -19.67 16.16 -14.40
N LYS A 78 -18.66 15.62 -13.72
CA LYS A 78 -17.24 15.78 -14.11
C LYS A 78 -16.84 14.95 -15.33
N ASN A 79 -17.39 13.76 -15.50
CA ASN A 79 -16.98 12.82 -16.55
C ASN A 79 -17.92 12.80 -17.76
N LEU A 80 -18.84 13.78 -17.89
CA LEU A 80 -19.76 14.00 -19.02
C LEU A 80 -20.46 12.73 -19.55
N THR A 81 -20.66 11.73 -18.69
CA THR A 81 -21.19 10.42 -19.09
C THR A 81 -22.63 10.30 -18.61
N SER A 82 -23.56 10.62 -19.51
CA SER A 82 -25.01 10.41 -19.35
C SER A 82 -25.41 8.92 -19.35
N SER A 83 -24.47 8.01 -19.62
CA SER A 83 -24.66 6.57 -19.77
C SER A 83 -24.66 5.78 -18.45
N TRP A 84 -24.59 6.43 -17.29
CA TRP A 84 -24.74 5.78 -15.97
C TRP A 84 -26.20 5.38 -15.63
N GLY A 85 -27.08 5.46 -16.63
CA GLY A 85 -28.29 4.66 -16.78
C GLY A 85 -29.00 4.32 -15.48
N GLY A 86 -29.54 5.33 -14.78
CA GLY A 86 -30.58 5.18 -13.74
C GLY A 86 -30.38 4.05 -12.73
N SER A 87 -29.14 3.61 -12.45
CA SER A 87 -28.91 2.47 -11.56
C SER A 87 -29.58 2.73 -10.22
N ARG A 88 -30.51 1.85 -9.84
CA ARG A 88 -31.23 1.93 -8.56
C ARG A 88 -30.28 1.80 -7.37
N TYR A 89 -29.07 1.27 -7.61
CA TYR A 89 -28.07 0.99 -6.58
C TYR A 89 -26.84 1.86 -6.77
N LEU A 90 -26.38 2.43 -5.66
CA LEU A 90 -25.12 3.16 -5.60
C LEU A 90 -23.95 2.18 -5.81
N PRO A 91 -23.01 2.51 -6.71
CA PRO A 91 -21.89 1.63 -7.04
C PRO A 91 -20.92 1.53 -5.87
N ASN A 92 -20.23 0.39 -5.80
CA ASN A 92 -19.04 0.24 -4.98
C ASN A 92 -17.81 0.75 -5.74
N ALA A 93 -16.93 1.42 -5.00
CA ALA A 93 -15.63 1.90 -5.46
C ALA A 93 -14.52 1.07 -4.81
N PHE A 94 -13.51 0.72 -5.60
CA PHE A 94 -12.37 -0.09 -5.19
C PHE A 94 -11.08 0.66 -5.47
N THR A 95 -10.21 0.76 -4.46
CA THR A 95 -8.85 1.28 -4.62
C THR A 95 -7.94 0.22 -5.24
N GLU A 96 -6.67 0.55 -5.49
CA GLU A 96 -5.64 -0.41 -5.94
C GLU A 96 -5.59 -1.64 -5.01
N GLN A 97 -5.66 -1.43 -3.69
CA GLN A 97 -5.67 -2.47 -2.66
C GLN A 97 -6.95 -3.31 -2.73
N GLY A 98 -8.11 -2.67 -2.93
CA GLY A 98 -9.37 -3.38 -3.17
C GLY A 98 -9.33 -4.23 -4.42
N ILE A 99 -8.65 -3.78 -5.47
CA ILE A 99 -8.44 -4.56 -6.69
C ILE A 99 -7.52 -5.76 -6.44
N TYR A 100 -6.48 -5.62 -5.62
CA TYR A 100 -5.68 -6.76 -5.19
C TYR A 100 -6.49 -7.78 -4.39
N MET A 101 -7.39 -7.34 -3.50
CA MET A 101 -8.31 -8.24 -2.81
C MET A 101 -9.23 -8.99 -3.78
N LEU A 102 -9.73 -8.32 -4.82
CA LEU A 102 -10.58 -8.93 -5.84
C LEU A 102 -9.89 -10.10 -6.56
N MET A 103 -8.61 -9.99 -6.86
CA MET A 103 -7.83 -11.07 -7.51
C MET A 103 -7.81 -12.36 -6.68
N THR A 104 -7.96 -12.27 -5.36
CA THR A 104 -7.94 -13.43 -4.44
C THR A 104 -9.30 -14.13 -4.29
N ILE A 105 -10.38 -13.52 -4.78
CA ILE A 105 -11.75 -14.06 -4.59
C ILE A 105 -12.46 -14.36 -5.91
N LEU A 106 -12.03 -13.70 -7.01
CA LEU A 106 -12.59 -13.93 -8.33
C LEU A 106 -12.02 -15.22 -8.92
N LYS A 107 -12.92 -16.06 -9.43
CA LYS A 107 -12.61 -17.38 -9.97
C LYS A 107 -12.63 -17.41 -11.50
N GLY A 108 -11.91 -18.35 -12.08
CA GLY A 108 -11.94 -18.70 -13.51
C GLY A 108 -10.80 -18.11 -14.34
N ASP A 109 -10.50 -18.79 -15.44
CA ASP A 109 -9.33 -18.52 -16.30
C ASP A 109 -9.28 -17.07 -16.80
N LEU A 110 -10.43 -16.50 -17.14
CA LEU A 110 -10.53 -15.11 -17.55
C LEU A 110 -10.16 -14.16 -16.40
N ALA A 111 -10.64 -14.42 -15.19
CA ALA A 111 -10.34 -13.57 -14.04
C ALA A 111 -8.85 -13.61 -13.66
N VAL A 112 -8.24 -14.80 -13.75
CA VAL A 112 -6.79 -14.99 -13.54
C VAL A 112 -6.00 -14.21 -14.59
N LYS A 113 -6.33 -14.39 -15.87
CA LYS A 113 -5.67 -13.67 -16.97
C LYS A 113 -5.79 -12.15 -16.83
N GLN A 114 -6.98 -11.66 -16.51
CA GLN A 114 -7.23 -10.22 -16.36
C GLN A 114 -6.52 -9.64 -15.15
N SER A 115 -6.39 -10.40 -14.06
CA SER A 115 -5.57 -10.01 -12.90
C SER A 115 -4.11 -9.78 -13.29
N ILE A 116 -3.54 -10.71 -14.06
CA ILE A 116 -2.17 -10.62 -14.58
C ILE A 116 -1.98 -9.39 -15.47
N ASP A 117 -2.90 -9.18 -16.42
CA ASP A 117 -2.81 -8.08 -17.38
C ASP A 117 -2.99 -6.71 -16.70
N LEU A 118 -3.88 -6.62 -15.71
CA LEU A 118 -4.07 -5.42 -14.90
C LEU A 118 -2.81 -5.06 -14.11
N VAL A 119 -2.18 -6.06 -13.47
CA VAL A 119 -0.93 -5.87 -12.74
C VAL A 119 0.20 -5.41 -13.65
N ARG A 120 0.40 -6.06 -14.79
CA ARG A 120 1.42 -5.68 -15.78
C ARG A 120 1.21 -4.25 -16.28
N THR A 121 -0.04 -3.86 -16.50
CA THR A 121 -0.38 -2.51 -16.98
C THR A 121 -0.10 -1.46 -15.90
N PHE A 122 -0.46 -1.71 -14.64
CA PHE A 122 -0.10 -0.82 -13.53
C PHE A 122 1.42 -0.70 -13.35
N LYS A 123 2.16 -1.81 -13.50
CA LYS A 123 3.62 -1.79 -13.44
C LYS A 123 4.21 -0.92 -14.53
N LYS A 124 3.80 -1.11 -15.79
CA LYS A 124 4.24 -0.28 -16.92
C LYS A 124 3.94 1.20 -16.71
N MET A 125 2.75 1.54 -16.22
CA MET A 125 2.40 2.92 -15.91
C MET A 125 3.29 3.52 -14.81
N LYS A 126 3.63 2.73 -13.78
CA LYS A 126 4.57 3.14 -12.72
C LYS A 126 5.99 3.30 -13.27
N ASP A 127 6.48 2.34 -14.05
CA ASP A 127 7.82 2.38 -14.65
C ASP A 127 7.96 3.59 -15.58
N TYR A 128 6.96 3.86 -16.42
CA TYR A 128 6.93 5.05 -17.29
C TYR A 128 7.01 6.36 -16.49
N ILE A 129 6.32 6.46 -15.34
CA ILE A 129 6.41 7.61 -14.43
C ILE A 129 7.83 7.74 -13.85
N LEU A 130 8.45 6.62 -13.46
CA LEU A 130 9.78 6.60 -12.84
C LEU A 130 10.91 6.84 -13.86
N GLU A 131 10.71 6.49 -15.13
CA GLU A 131 11.64 6.76 -16.22
C GLU A 131 11.54 8.21 -16.72
N ASN A 132 10.37 8.85 -16.58
CA ASN A 132 10.11 10.23 -17.02
C ASN A 132 10.04 11.24 -15.85
N ARG A 133 10.76 10.97 -14.76
CA ARG A 133 10.77 11.81 -13.54
C ARG A 133 11.05 13.29 -13.78
N GLU A 134 11.89 13.60 -14.78
CA GLU A 134 12.26 14.97 -15.17
C GLU A 134 11.07 15.78 -15.74
N LEU A 135 10.07 15.11 -16.31
CA LEU A 135 8.90 15.74 -16.97
C LEU A 135 7.72 15.94 -16.02
N ILE A 136 7.76 15.33 -14.83
CA ILE A 136 6.69 15.40 -13.83
C ILE A 136 7.06 16.49 -12.82
N GLY A 137 6.19 17.50 -12.68
CA GLY A 137 6.39 18.55 -11.68
C GLY A 137 6.71 17.97 -10.30
N GLN A 138 7.73 18.52 -9.64
CA GLN A 138 8.40 17.93 -8.47
C GLN A 138 7.43 17.52 -7.33
N ARG A 139 6.38 18.32 -7.10
CA ARG A 139 5.32 18.01 -6.14
C ARG A 139 4.49 16.77 -6.51
N LYS A 140 4.21 16.57 -7.80
CA LYS A 140 3.47 15.40 -8.29
C LYS A 140 4.34 14.15 -8.21
N LEU A 141 5.65 14.29 -8.42
CA LEU A 141 6.62 13.21 -8.25
C LEU A 141 6.72 12.75 -6.79
N LEU A 142 6.74 13.67 -5.82
CA LEU A 142 6.67 13.30 -4.41
C LEU A 142 5.39 12.53 -4.09
N GLN A 143 4.22 13.07 -4.47
CA GLN A 143 2.94 12.41 -4.23
C GLN A 143 2.89 11.01 -4.82
N LEU A 144 3.34 10.84 -6.07
CA LEU A 144 3.40 9.55 -6.74
C LEU A 144 4.38 8.59 -6.07
N SER A 145 5.53 9.09 -5.62
CA SER A 145 6.53 8.27 -4.92
C SER A 145 6.03 7.81 -3.55
N MET A 146 5.29 8.67 -2.84
CA MET A 146 4.63 8.32 -1.58
C MET A 146 3.48 7.35 -1.79
N GLU A 147 2.64 7.55 -2.82
CA GLU A 147 1.58 6.63 -3.22
C GLU A 147 2.19 5.25 -3.54
N THR A 148 3.26 5.21 -4.34
CA THR A 148 3.97 3.97 -4.68
C THR A 148 4.55 3.28 -3.45
N ALA A 149 5.16 4.02 -2.53
CA ALA A 149 5.68 3.47 -1.29
C ALA A 149 4.57 2.93 -0.38
N ASN A 150 3.47 3.67 -0.19
CA ASN A 150 2.31 3.17 0.56
C ASN A 150 1.75 1.90 -0.05
N ASN A 151 1.58 1.87 -1.38
CA ASN A 151 1.06 0.70 -2.08
C ASN A 151 2.00 -0.50 -1.90
N ARG A 152 3.33 -0.33 -1.94
CA ARG A 152 4.29 -1.40 -1.62
C ARG A 152 4.12 -1.95 -0.20
N ILE A 153 3.95 -1.07 0.79
CA ILE A 153 3.73 -1.47 2.20
C ILE A 153 2.44 -2.28 2.34
N GLU A 154 1.37 -1.84 1.68
CA GLU A 154 0.06 -2.50 1.73
C GLU A 154 0.05 -3.83 0.99
N ILE A 155 0.67 -3.89 -0.19
CA ILE A 155 0.96 -5.14 -0.92
C ILE A 155 1.68 -6.13 0.00
N SER A 156 2.69 -5.68 0.74
CA SER A 156 3.43 -6.54 1.67
C SER A 156 2.57 -7.07 2.83
N LYS A 157 1.66 -6.26 3.37
CA LYS A 157 0.70 -6.70 4.39
C LYS A 157 -0.35 -7.67 3.84
N ILE A 158 -0.85 -7.40 2.65
CA ILE A 158 -1.77 -8.30 1.95
C ILE A 158 -1.12 -9.68 1.81
N ASN A 159 0.15 -9.72 1.41
CA ASN A 159 0.92 -10.96 1.34
C ASN A 159 1.01 -11.66 2.71
N SER A 160 1.30 -10.93 3.79
CA SER A 160 1.44 -11.53 5.13
C SER A 160 0.11 -12.04 5.72
N ASP A 161 -0.98 -11.29 5.54
CA ASP A 161 -2.33 -11.70 5.94
C ASP A 161 -2.82 -12.90 5.13
N MET A 162 -2.54 -12.92 3.83
CA MET A 162 -2.85 -14.06 2.96
C MET A 162 -2.13 -15.34 3.38
N ILE A 163 -0.84 -15.27 3.73
CA ILE A 163 -0.08 -16.42 4.27
C ILE A 163 -0.73 -16.98 5.54
N SER A 164 -1.22 -16.08 6.41
CA SER A 164 -1.90 -16.49 7.65
C SER A 164 -3.25 -17.16 7.39
N ILE A 165 -4.01 -16.69 6.40
CA ILE A 165 -5.32 -17.23 6.03
C ILE A 165 -5.17 -18.56 5.30
N GLU A 166 -4.24 -18.69 4.35
CA GLU A 166 -4.01 -19.94 3.62
C GLU A 166 -3.44 -21.05 4.51
N LYS A 167 -2.67 -20.73 5.56
CA LYS A 167 -2.28 -21.73 6.57
C LYS A 167 -3.50 -22.33 7.29
N GLN A 168 -4.58 -21.55 7.45
CA GLN A 168 -5.85 -22.02 8.02
C GLN A 168 -6.70 -22.79 6.99
N ILE A 169 -6.49 -22.54 5.68
CA ILE A 169 -7.21 -23.18 4.56
C ILE A 169 -6.48 -24.44 4.04
N SER A 170 -5.16 -24.54 4.21
CA SER A 170 -4.37 -25.72 3.82
C SER A 170 -4.77 -26.99 4.59
N ASP A 171 -5.42 -26.82 5.75
CA ASP A 171 -6.03 -27.90 6.51
C ASP A 171 -7.42 -28.30 5.96
N VAL A 172 -7.99 -27.52 5.01
CA VAL A 172 -9.37 -27.62 4.52
C VAL A 172 -9.48 -27.36 2.99
N VAL A 173 -8.97 -28.27 2.16
CA VAL A 173 -9.49 -28.58 0.79
C VAL A 173 -8.61 -28.23 -0.43
N GLU A 174 -8.40 -29.30 -1.19
CA GLU A 174 -7.97 -29.54 -2.58
C GLU A 174 -8.68 -28.74 -3.72
N GLY A 175 -9.38 -27.64 -3.42
CA GLY A 175 -10.39 -27.04 -4.31
C GLY A 175 -10.06 -25.66 -4.90
N LEU A 176 -8.81 -25.18 -4.76
CA LEU A 176 -8.40 -23.82 -5.09
C LEU A 176 -7.74 -23.63 -6.47
N LYS A 177 -7.88 -24.59 -7.40
CA LYS A 177 -7.20 -24.53 -8.72
C LYS A 177 -7.61 -23.37 -9.63
N ASP A 178 -8.74 -22.71 -9.37
CA ASP A 178 -9.35 -21.72 -10.28
C ASP A 178 -9.31 -20.27 -9.77
N VAL A 179 -8.49 -19.97 -8.76
CA VAL A 179 -8.21 -18.60 -8.26
C VAL A 179 -6.74 -18.32 -8.50
N VAL A 180 -6.34 -17.05 -8.66
CA VAL A 180 -4.91 -16.69 -8.68
C VAL A 180 -4.26 -17.25 -7.41
N THR A 181 -3.34 -18.21 -7.59
CA THR A 181 -2.79 -18.97 -6.47
C THR A 181 -1.69 -18.20 -5.74
N LYS A 182 -1.36 -18.66 -4.51
CA LYS A 182 -0.26 -18.17 -3.67
C LYS A 182 1.01 -17.77 -4.43
N SER A 183 1.52 -18.64 -5.30
CA SER A 183 2.76 -18.37 -6.06
C SER A 183 2.51 -17.31 -7.10
N GLU A 184 1.43 -17.38 -7.87
CA GLU A 184 1.19 -16.47 -8.98
C GLU A 184 0.93 -15.04 -8.49
N LEU A 185 0.14 -14.87 -7.43
CA LEU A 185 -0.09 -13.54 -6.86
C LEU A 185 1.14 -13.02 -6.14
N ALA A 186 1.87 -13.86 -5.39
CA ALA A 186 3.12 -13.45 -4.74
C ALA A 186 4.18 -13.08 -5.78
N ASP A 187 4.39 -13.86 -6.83
CA ASP A 187 5.33 -13.58 -7.91
C ASP A 187 4.93 -12.29 -8.66
N MET A 188 3.63 -12.07 -8.87
CA MET A 188 3.10 -10.81 -9.42
C MET A 188 3.32 -9.62 -8.48
N MET A 189 3.10 -9.79 -7.19
CA MET A 189 3.28 -8.75 -6.16
C MET A 189 4.75 -8.43 -5.94
N ASN A 190 5.60 -9.44 -5.94
CA ASN A 190 7.05 -9.34 -5.91
C ASN A 190 7.55 -8.64 -7.19
N SER A 191 6.90 -8.83 -8.34
CA SER A 191 7.28 -8.07 -9.56
C SER A 191 7.10 -6.54 -9.44
N PHE A 192 6.32 -6.03 -8.48
CA PHE A 192 6.20 -4.59 -8.19
C PHE A 192 7.24 -4.07 -7.19
N ILE A 193 7.89 -4.99 -6.47
CA ILE A 193 8.91 -4.73 -5.46
C ILE A 193 10.23 -5.13 -6.11
N SER A 194 11.04 -4.16 -6.52
CA SER A 194 12.40 -4.44 -7.05
C SER A 194 13.11 -5.51 -6.20
N ASP A 195 13.74 -6.49 -6.86
CA ASP A 195 14.35 -7.69 -6.25
C ASP A 195 15.35 -7.40 -5.10
N ASP A 196 15.81 -6.15 -4.94
CA ASP A 196 16.74 -5.70 -3.89
C ASP A 196 16.07 -5.23 -2.57
N ASP A 197 14.74 -5.10 -2.50
CA ASP A 197 14.05 -4.39 -1.40
C ASP A 197 13.29 -5.27 -0.38
N GLU A 198 13.19 -6.59 -0.60
CA GLU A 198 12.59 -7.53 0.35
C GLU A 198 13.51 -7.80 1.54
N LYS A 199 13.59 -6.82 2.45
CA LYS A 199 14.21 -7.03 3.75
C LYS A 199 13.15 -7.55 4.71
N TRP A 200 13.22 -8.84 5.00
CA TRP A 200 12.46 -9.48 6.06
C TRP A 200 13.13 -9.19 7.41
N LEU A 201 12.35 -8.79 8.41
CA LEU A 201 12.83 -8.56 9.77
C LEU A 201 12.16 -9.53 10.72
N MET A 202 12.91 -9.99 11.72
CA MET A 202 12.34 -10.68 12.87
C MET A 202 11.88 -9.62 13.89
N TYR A 203 10.59 -9.58 14.17
CA TYR A 203 9.98 -8.65 15.14
C TYR A 203 9.02 -9.42 16.05
N ASN A 204 9.19 -9.31 17.37
CA ASN A 204 8.42 -10.07 18.37
C ASN A 204 8.35 -11.58 18.05
N ALA A 205 9.48 -12.18 17.68
CA ALA A 205 9.61 -13.59 17.28
C ALA A 205 8.79 -14.01 16.03
N LYS A 206 8.32 -13.05 15.22
CA LYS A 206 7.66 -13.29 13.93
C LYS A 206 8.47 -12.67 12.79
N PHE A 207 8.65 -13.39 11.69
CA PHE A 207 9.15 -12.82 10.45
C PHE A 207 8.06 -11.94 9.81
N SER A 208 8.38 -10.66 9.63
CA SER A 208 7.47 -9.65 9.05
C SER A 208 8.25 -8.79 8.07
N SER A 209 7.57 -8.08 7.18
CA SER A 209 8.26 -7.17 6.27
C SER A 209 8.85 -5.98 7.02
N ALA A 210 10.00 -5.49 6.57
CA ALA A 210 10.64 -4.33 7.19
C ALA A 210 9.70 -3.13 7.31
N ASP A 211 8.86 -2.90 6.31
CA ASP A 211 7.90 -1.80 6.26
C ASP A 211 6.86 -1.84 7.37
N GLU A 212 6.24 -3.01 7.54
CA GLU A 212 5.24 -3.22 8.57
C GLU A 212 5.86 -3.03 9.95
N VAL A 213 7.05 -3.58 10.15
CA VAL A 213 7.81 -3.47 11.41
C VAL A 213 8.15 -2.01 11.71
N TYR A 214 8.77 -1.28 10.78
CA TYR A 214 9.13 0.12 11.02
C TYR A 214 7.91 1.00 11.29
N ALA A 215 6.84 0.85 10.49
CA ALA A 215 5.60 1.60 10.73
C ALA A 215 4.98 1.26 12.09
N SER A 216 5.03 0.00 12.52
CA SER A 216 4.54 -0.41 13.84
C SER A 216 5.38 0.16 15.00
N ILE A 217 6.70 0.23 14.84
CA ILE A 217 7.63 0.79 15.81
C ILE A 217 7.36 2.29 15.97
N TYR A 218 7.32 3.06 14.88
CA TYR A 218 7.09 4.51 14.97
C TYR A 218 5.71 4.87 15.52
N ARG A 219 4.68 4.05 15.28
CA ARG A 219 3.35 4.24 15.89
C ARG A 219 3.34 4.11 17.41
N GLN A 220 4.33 3.45 18.01
CA GLN A 220 4.38 3.28 19.47
C GLN A 220 4.79 4.55 20.20
N ALA A 221 5.54 5.44 19.56
CA ALA A 221 6.01 6.69 20.16
C ALA A 221 4.86 7.58 20.62
N LYS A 222 5.01 8.18 21.80
CA LYS A 222 4.03 9.09 22.41
C LYS A 222 4.50 10.55 22.43
N VAL A 223 5.80 10.77 22.47
CA VAL A 223 6.40 12.10 22.65
C VAL A 223 7.48 12.37 21.60
N SER A 224 8.41 11.44 21.37
CA SER A 224 9.54 11.69 20.49
C SER A 224 10.03 10.45 19.74
N ILE A 225 10.59 10.66 18.55
CA ILE A 225 11.31 9.65 17.77
C ILE A 225 12.66 10.23 17.35
N TYR A 226 13.72 9.53 17.70
CA TYR A 226 15.06 9.79 17.18
C TYR A 226 15.44 8.67 16.24
N VAL A 227 15.76 8.99 15.00
CA VAL A 227 16.27 8.02 14.02
C VAL A 227 17.69 8.43 13.67
N VAL A 228 18.66 7.59 14.01
CA VAL A 228 20.04 7.71 13.56
C VAL A 228 20.23 6.77 12.41
N ASP A 229 20.48 7.27 11.20
CA ASP A 229 20.72 6.45 10.03
C ASP A 229 21.25 7.29 8.88
N ASN A 230 22.27 6.79 8.18
CA ASN A 230 22.91 7.48 7.07
C ASN A 230 22.31 7.19 5.69
N TYR A 231 21.34 6.27 5.60
CA TYR A 231 20.63 5.90 4.37
C TYR A 231 19.14 6.23 4.46
N ILE A 232 18.83 7.50 4.71
CA ILE A 232 17.45 8.00 4.74
C ILE A 232 16.95 8.23 3.31
N GLY A 233 15.75 7.75 3.00
CA GLY A 233 15.06 8.00 1.74
C GLY A 233 13.57 8.26 1.95
N LEU A 234 12.83 8.44 0.86
CA LEU A 234 11.38 8.66 0.86
C LEU A 234 10.59 7.62 1.68
N ARG A 235 10.99 6.35 1.61
CA ARG A 235 10.38 5.25 2.37
C ARG A 235 10.40 5.50 3.87
N THR A 236 11.48 6.07 4.40
CA THR A 236 11.59 6.43 5.81
C THR A 236 10.56 7.51 6.19
N LEU A 237 10.38 8.53 5.35
CA LEU A 237 9.37 9.57 5.58
C LEU A 237 7.94 8.98 5.56
N VAL A 238 7.68 8.05 4.65
CA VAL A 238 6.39 7.36 4.55
C VAL A 238 6.07 6.56 5.81
N HIS A 239 7.06 5.93 6.45
CA HIS A 239 6.85 5.27 7.73
C HIS A 239 6.59 6.27 8.87
N LEU A 240 7.36 7.35 8.90
CA LEU A 240 7.30 8.37 9.94
C LEU A 240 6.01 9.20 9.89
N LYS A 241 5.40 9.39 8.72
CA LYS A 241 4.10 10.11 8.61
C LYS A 241 2.99 9.45 9.43
N ASN A 242 3.13 8.16 9.73
CA ASN A 242 2.15 7.39 10.49
C ASN A 242 2.37 7.46 12.01
N SER A 243 3.34 8.26 12.49
CA SER A 243 3.52 8.51 13.92
C SER A 243 2.29 9.22 14.51
N GLN A 244 2.11 9.12 15.83
CA GLN A 244 1.03 9.83 16.51
C GLN A 244 1.18 11.36 16.36
N SER A 245 0.04 12.06 16.33
CA SER A 245 0.03 13.52 16.23
C SER A 245 0.72 14.15 17.45
N GLY A 246 1.54 15.17 17.22
CA GLY A 246 2.28 15.88 18.26
C GLY A 246 3.63 15.27 18.63
N VAL A 247 3.94 14.06 18.17
CA VAL A 247 5.27 13.44 18.34
C VAL A 247 6.33 14.25 17.58
N SER A 248 7.44 14.57 18.25
CA SER A 248 8.59 15.23 17.64
C SER A 248 9.56 14.21 17.06
N ILE A 249 9.93 14.38 15.79
CA ILE A 249 10.82 13.47 15.06
C ILE A 249 12.11 14.21 14.73
N ILE A 250 13.24 13.61 15.10
CA ILE A 250 14.57 14.12 14.77
C ILE A 250 15.34 13.02 14.04
N LEU A 251 15.73 13.31 12.79
CA LEU A 251 16.57 12.45 11.97
C LEU A 251 18.03 12.89 12.10
N PHE A 252 18.87 12.03 12.64
CA PHE A 252 20.32 12.20 12.68
C PHE A 252 20.93 11.47 11.49
N SER A 253 21.35 12.23 10.48
CA SER A 253 21.81 11.67 9.21
C SER A 253 22.70 12.64 8.44
N ASP A 254 23.77 12.10 7.85
CA ASP A 254 24.54 12.77 6.79
C ASP A 254 23.98 12.49 5.39
N ASN A 255 22.98 11.60 5.30
CA ASN A 255 22.15 11.34 4.12
C ASN A 255 22.95 11.05 2.84
N VAL A 256 23.58 9.88 2.84
CA VAL A 256 24.52 9.44 1.81
C VAL A 256 23.93 8.32 0.94
N GLY A 257 24.57 8.05 -0.20
CA GLY A 257 24.17 6.99 -1.14
C GLY A 257 23.34 7.48 -2.34
N ASN A 258 23.05 6.55 -3.26
CA ASN A 258 22.37 6.85 -4.52
C ASN A 258 20.86 7.13 -4.34
N ASN A 259 20.23 6.52 -3.33
CA ASN A 259 18.80 6.68 -3.01
C ASN A 259 18.57 7.64 -1.83
N LYS A 260 19.49 8.60 -1.64
CA LYS A 260 19.41 9.58 -0.55
C LYS A 260 18.18 10.48 -0.68
N LEU A 261 17.67 10.92 0.45
CA LEU A 261 16.55 11.85 0.49
C LEU A 261 16.98 13.23 -0.04
N HIS A 262 16.37 13.74 -1.10
CA HIS A 262 16.69 15.07 -1.59
C HIS A 262 16.03 16.16 -0.75
N ASN A 263 16.68 17.32 -0.62
CA ASN A 263 16.14 18.46 0.14
C ASN A 263 14.74 18.89 -0.35
N ILE A 264 14.48 18.77 -1.65
CA ILE A 264 13.19 19.08 -2.26
C ILE A 264 12.10 18.12 -1.74
N GLU A 265 12.39 16.82 -1.68
CA GLU A 265 11.48 15.78 -1.20
C GLU A 265 11.15 15.98 0.28
N PHE A 266 12.16 16.30 1.10
CA PHE A 266 11.96 16.60 2.52
C PHE A 266 11.13 17.88 2.72
N THR A 267 11.42 18.93 1.95
CA THR A 267 10.70 20.20 2.05
C THR A 267 9.23 20.05 1.66
N ASP A 268 8.96 19.34 0.57
CA ASP A 268 7.60 19.11 0.09
C ASP A 268 6.83 18.18 1.02
N PHE A 269 7.48 17.17 1.62
CA PHE A 269 6.88 16.35 2.66
C PHE A 269 6.44 17.19 3.87
N CYS A 270 7.29 18.09 4.36
CA CYS A 270 6.94 18.97 5.48
C CYS A 270 5.77 19.91 5.16
N LYS A 271 5.65 20.36 3.90
CA LYS A 271 4.51 21.19 3.45
C LYS A 271 3.21 20.38 3.34
N GLU A 272 3.28 19.15 2.85
CA GLU A 272 2.12 18.28 2.66
C GLU A 272 1.61 17.71 3.99
N TYR A 273 2.51 17.46 4.95
CA TYR A 273 2.21 16.92 6.27
C TYR A 273 2.63 17.89 7.40
N PRO A 274 2.01 19.08 7.52
CA PRO A 274 2.41 20.10 8.50
C PRO A 274 2.23 19.64 9.96
N ASN A 275 1.40 18.61 10.19
CA ASN A 275 1.18 18.02 11.50
C ASN A 275 2.32 17.09 11.95
N VAL A 276 3.21 16.69 11.04
CA VAL A 276 4.37 15.84 11.34
C VAL A 276 5.54 16.76 11.69
N LYS A 277 5.87 16.83 12.99
CA LYS A 277 6.97 17.68 13.49
C LYS A 277 8.31 17.00 13.27
N ILE A 278 8.86 17.09 12.06
CA ILE A 278 10.11 16.45 11.67
C ILE A 278 11.24 17.46 11.42
N SER A 279 12.45 17.11 11.85
CA SER A 279 13.67 17.88 11.59
C SER A 279 14.85 16.95 11.32
N MET A 280 15.90 17.49 10.70
CA MET A 280 17.09 16.74 10.32
C MET A 280 18.34 17.41 10.90
N GLN A 281 19.23 16.61 11.47
CA GLN A 281 20.50 17.03 12.07
C GLN A 281 21.62 16.19 11.46
N LYS A 282 22.74 16.85 11.11
CA LYS A 282 23.91 16.15 10.59
C LYS A 282 24.65 15.42 11.70
N THR A 283 25.24 14.29 11.36
CA THR A 283 25.97 13.42 12.29
C THR A 283 27.48 13.53 12.15
N GLY A 284 27.98 14.16 11.09
CA GLY A 284 29.42 14.41 10.92
C GLY A 284 30.23 13.15 10.58
N GLY A 285 29.58 12.14 9.99
CA GLY A 285 30.18 10.89 9.55
C GLY A 285 30.35 9.84 10.64
N ILE A 286 29.79 10.05 11.84
CA ILE A 286 30.06 9.22 13.03
C ILE A 286 29.23 7.92 13.03
N PHE A 287 28.05 7.92 12.42
CA PHE A 287 27.12 6.79 12.51
C PHE A 287 26.97 6.09 11.15
N HIS A 288 26.98 4.76 11.16
CA HIS A 288 26.77 3.94 9.97
C HIS A 288 25.58 2.99 10.12
N ASP A 289 25.22 2.64 11.35
CA ASP A 289 24.11 1.75 11.67
C ASP A 289 22.81 2.52 11.94
N ARG A 290 21.68 1.84 11.72
CA ARG A 290 20.34 2.39 12.01
C ARG A 290 19.99 2.17 13.49
N PHE A 291 19.80 3.27 14.22
CA PHE A 291 19.22 3.27 15.56
C PHE A 291 17.89 4.01 15.57
N ILE A 292 16.89 3.41 16.22
CA ILE A 292 15.59 4.04 16.45
C ILE A 292 15.38 4.12 17.95
N VAL A 293 15.21 5.34 18.48
CA VAL A 293 14.95 5.58 19.89
C VAL A 293 13.61 6.27 20.02
N LEU A 294 12.68 5.63 20.71
CA LEU A 294 11.36 6.18 21.00
C LEU A 294 11.38 6.79 22.40
N ASP A 295 10.78 7.96 22.55
CA ASP A 295 10.46 8.55 23.85
C ASP A 295 11.67 8.69 24.81
N TYR A 296 12.83 9.04 24.25
CA TYR A 296 14.06 9.25 25.00
C TYR A 296 13.91 10.39 26.00
N GLY A 297 14.37 10.18 27.24
CA GLY A 297 14.29 11.19 28.30
C GLY A 297 12.95 11.26 29.04
N ILE A 298 11.95 10.43 28.70
CA ILE A 298 10.77 10.27 29.55
C ILE A 298 11.18 9.53 30.83
N SER A 299 10.79 10.08 31.98
CA SER A 299 11.08 9.57 33.33
C SER A 299 10.81 8.07 33.53
N LYS A 300 9.90 7.50 32.73
CA LYS A 300 9.56 6.07 32.70
C LYS A 300 10.77 5.16 32.42
N TYR A 301 11.73 5.58 31.60
CA TYR A 301 12.88 4.74 31.19
C TYR A 301 14.19 5.14 31.84
N ALA A 302 14.22 6.25 32.58
CA ALA A 302 15.40 6.70 33.33
C ALA A 302 15.98 5.61 34.28
N PRO A 303 15.17 4.80 35.00
CA PRO A 303 15.70 3.73 35.84
C PRO A 303 16.36 2.61 35.03
N VAL A 304 15.77 2.25 33.89
CA VAL A 304 16.24 1.16 33.01
C VAL A 304 17.55 1.55 32.32
N ILE A 305 17.63 2.79 31.81
CA ILE A 305 18.84 3.33 31.18
C ILE A 305 19.96 3.48 32.23
N ALA A 306 19.64 3.96 33.44
CA ALA A 306 20.62 4.04 34.53
C ALA A 306 21.15 2.66 34.97
N ALA A 307 20.32 1.61 34.92
CA ALA A 307 20.74 0.23 35.21
C ALA A 307 21.63 -0.35 34.11
N LEU A 308 21.30 -0.10 32.83
CA LEU A 308 22.11 -0.54 31.68
C LEU A 308 23.47 0.16 31.63
N LEU A 309 23.53 1.47 31.91
CA LEU A 309 24.77 2.24 31.92
C LEU A 309 25.67 1.97 33.14
N LYS A 310 25.13 1.40 34.23
CA LYS A 310 25.90 0.98 35.41
C LYS A 310 26.58 -0.38 35.26
N ASN A 311 26.20 -1.19 34.26
CA ASN A 311 26.81 -2.49 33.98
C ASN A 311 27.61 -2.42 32.66
N PRO A 312 28.88 -1.98 32.69
CA PRO A 312 29.69 -1.73 31.49
C PRO A 312 30.10 -2.99 30.71
N THR A 313 29.62 -4.18 31.08
CA THR A 313 30.04 -5.43 30.42
C THR A 313 28.86 -6.39 30.31
N LEU A 314 28.16 -6.33 29.18
CA LEU A 314 27.33 -7.42 28.70
C LEU A 314 28.28 -8.57 28.30
N ILE A 315 28.56 -9.48 29.23
CA ILE A 315 29.25 -10.73 28.91
C ILE A 315 28.21 -11.64 28.25
N LEU A 316 28.30 -11.80 26.94
CA LEU A 316 27.53 -12.82 26.21
C LEU A 316 28.04 -14.22 26.65
N PRO A 317 27.15 -15.19 26.90
CA PRO A 317 27.54 -16.55 27.24
C PRO A 317 28.36 -17.16 26.08
N ARG A 318 29.47 -17.81 26.44
CA ARG A 318 30.33 -18.56 25.50
C ARG A 318 29.64 -19.78 24.93
#